data_AF-A0A812UNX7-F1
#
_entry.id   AF-A0A812UNX7-F1
#
_cell.length_a   1.000
_cell.length_b   1.000
_cell.length_c   1.000
_cell.angle_alpha   90.00
_cell.angle_beta   90.00
_cell.angle_gamma   90.00
#
_symmetry.space_group_name_H-M   'P 1'
#
loop_
_entity.id
_entity.type
_entity.pdbx_description
1 polymer ?
#
loop_
_entity_poly.entity_id
_entity_poly.type
_entity_poly.pdbx_seq_one_letter_code
_entity_poly.pdbx_strand_id
1 'polypeptide(L)'
;MSGGVLRPKNCSIPDERLLANASMSKEEIVHSLAQAAEWIANADALLIGSGAGMGVDSGLGTFRGGKKGVWDGLEAVGLAYEEICEPRWFDEALGDPRLAWGFWNHCYRAYQETKPHQGYSALKQLGQRCPFGFFSFTSNIDSHWITSGMSADRVLEVHGAVKWLQCSKPCCPDVWKAPTDLSLAEDPQTHRVQGALPVCPKCKAVARPNVQMFGGDSGFSRARRGAQNTRYDAWVNGLASRPDVKSLNVVCLEVGCGLTVPTVRRELEKVVQRFPGGRLIRVNPENPGLAKELVEKGVSLPLPASAAIEKLSQQVAQTDETMQATYIMWGVEGGCEIRAPFGTCLGRLLRFVESLGGMKVEFKPDVVGIVKQAMGPRTEDISLERSVPMDMYQEVKLGEGSKLEVTAIMRVMAKFSGGTSVNGWNLNAPLAKRVDQVCKLLDEVNQGFCQPEYQKAAEACEDRRSLMKEARNVQFEVLPKYGIEATEKGTSIMAAWISSAQNGMKDVEEKVVASMHLSRMAYAAKLPMVKKRAEEAWSGIRGSAVRLRVFGVWDCRAM
;
A
#
# COMPACT_ATOMS: atom_id res chain seq x y z
N MET A 1 46.69 -23.64 5.81
CA MET A 1 45.97 -24.20 6.97
C MET A 1 44.52 -23.72 6.88
N SER A 2 43.65 -24.67 6.56
CA SER A 2 42.20 -24.51 6.43
C SER A 2 41.57 -24.29 7.80
N GLY A 3 41.24 -23.05 8.14
CA GLY A 3 40.46 -22.68 9.32
C GLY A 3 38.98 -23.05 9.16
N GLY A 4 38.69 -24.34 9.05
CA GLY A 4 37.33 -24.84 9.14
C GLY A 4 36.81 -24.66 10.56
N VAL A 5 35.89 -23.71 10.76
CA VAL A 5 35.17 -23.58 12.03
C VAL A 5 34.23 -24.78 12.15
N LEU A 6 34.59 -25.73 13.02
CA LEU A 6 33.72 -26.80 13.50
C LEU A 6 32.41 -26.18 13.99
N ARG A 7 31.30 -26.50 13.30
CA ARG A 7 29.96 -26.04 13.69
C ARG A 7 29.47 -26.81 14.92
N PRO A 8 29.00 -26.14 15.97
CA PRO A 8 28.26 -26.80 17.04
C PRO A 8 27.00 -27.47 16.46
N LYS A 9 26.66 -28.66 16.94
CA LYS A 9 25.34 -29.28 16.66
C LYS A 9 24.24 -28.29 17.07
N ASN A 10 23.27 -28.03 16.19
CA ASN A 10 22.15 -27.08 16.31
C ASN A 10 22.42 -25.59 15.96
N CYS A 11 23.51 -25.26 15.28
CA CYS A 11 23.71 -23.90 14.77
C CYS A 11 22.66 -23.52 13.70
N SER A 12 21.80 -22.54 14.00
CA SER A 12 20.76 -22.03 13.09
C SER A 12 21.25 -20.98 12.10
N ILE A 13 22.56 -20.72 12.05
CA ILE A 13 23.19 -19.77 11.13
C ILE A 13 23.28 -20.48 9.76
N PRO A 14 22.56 -20.01 8.73
CA PRO A 14 22.74 -20.55 7.39
C PRO A 14 24.19 -20.37 6.94
N ASP A 15 24.74 -21.31 6.16
CA ASP A 15 26.04 -21.08 5.54
C ASP A 15 25.88 -19.91 4.57
N GLU A 16 26.45 -18.75 4.91
CA GLU A 16 26.35 -17.53 4.10
C GLU A 16 26.83 -17.74 2.66
N ARG A 17 27.76 -18.68 2.45
CA ARG A 17 28.25 -19.06 1.12
C ARG A 17 27.20 -19.76 0.25
N LEU A 18 26.12 -20.25 0.86
CA LEU A 18 25.00 -20.87 0.16
C LEU A 18 23.86 -19.89 -0.11
N LEU A 19 23.94 -18.66 0.40
CA LEU A 19 22.95 -17.62 0.15
C LEU A 19 23.19 -16.98 -1.21
N ALA A 20 22.12 -16.86 -1.99
CA ALA A 20 22.12 -16.08 -3.22
C ALA A 20 22.15 -14.58 -2.90
N ASN A 21 22.71 -13.77 -3.80
CA ASN A 21 22.78 -12.31 -3.67
C ASN A 21 23.48 -11.82 -2.39
N ALA A 22 24.42 -12.61 -1.86
CA ALA A 22 25.23 -12.23 -0.70
C ALA A 22 26.21 -11.08 -1.02
N SER A 23 26.59 -10.94 -2.29
CA SER A 23 27.34 -9.81 -2.84
C SER A 23 26.64 -9.35 -4.11
N MET A 24 26.52 -8.03 -4.31
CA MET A 24 25.79 -7.45 -5.44
C MET A 24 26.55 -6.25 -6.03
N SER A 25 26.47 -6.09 -7.36
CA SER A 25 26.94 -4.90 -8.07
C SER A 25 26.02 -3.70 -7.83
N LYS A 26 26.48 -2.50 -8.20
CA LYS A 26 25.64 -1.29 -8.06
C LYS A 26 24.40 -1.36 -8.95
N GLU A 27 24.55 -1.92 -10.14
CA GLU A 27 23.48 -2.09 -11.13
C GLU A 27 22.42 -3.08 -10.63
N GLU A 28 22.84 -4.20 -10.02
CA GLU A 28 21.95 -5.18 -9.39
C GLU A 28 21.16 -4.57 -8.22
N ILE A 29 21.79 -3.71 -7.43
CA ILE A 29 21.14 -3.00 -6.32
C ILE A 29 20.08 -2.02 -6.85
N VAL A 30 20.38 -1.26 -7.91
CA VAL A 30 19.42 -0.34 -8.52
C VAL A 30 18.21 -1.09 -9.08
N HIS A 31 18.43 -2.21 -9.76
CA HIS A 31 17.34 -3.06 -10.26
C HIS A 31 16.50 -3.64 -9.12
N SER A 32 17.15 -4.14 -8.06
CA SER A 32 16.46 -4.69 -6.89
C SER A 32 15.65 -3.63 -6.14
N LEU A 33 16.14 -2.38 -6.07
CA LEU A 33 15.40 -1.24 -5.52
C LEU A 33 14.12 -0.96 -6.32
N ALA A 34 14.23 -0.87 -7.64
CA ALA A 34 13.08 -0.62 -8.51
C ALA A 34 12.03 -1.73 -8.38
N GLN A 35 12.47 -3.00 -8.38
CA GLN A 35 11.59 -4.14 -8.20
C GLN A 35 10.93 -4.17 -6.80
N ALA A 36 11.69 -3.86 -5.75
CA ALA A 36 11.16 -3.74 -4.39
C ALA A 36 10.11 -2.62 -4.27
N ALA A 37 10.36 -1.46 -4.88
CA ALA A 37 9.42 -0.35 -4.90
C ALA A 37 8.14 -0.70 -5.66
N GLU A 38 8.25 -1.38 -6.81
CA GLU A 38 7.10 -1.88 -7.57
C GLU A 38 6.25 -2.86 -6.73
N TRP A 39 6.90 -3.79 -6.03
CA TRP A 39 6.20 -4.73 -5.15
C TRP A 39 5.46 -4.01 -4.02
N ILE A 40 6.09 -3.02 -3.38
CA ILE A 40 5.46 -2.22 -2.32
C ILE A 40 4.29 -1.40 -2.87
N ALA A 41 4.45 -0.75 -4.03
CA ALA A 41 3.39 0.05 -4.65
C ALA A 41 2.13 -0.80 -4.96
N ASN A 42 2.34 -2.07 -5.32
CA ASN A 42 1.28 -3.02 -5.65
C ASN A 42 0.87 -3.94 -4.48
N ALA A 43 1.39 -3.73 -3.27
CA ALA A 43 1.14 -4.58 -2.11
C ALA A 43 -0.30 -4.44 -1.59
N ASP A 44 -1.03 -5.55 -1.49
CA ASP A 44 -2.36 -5.60 -0.87
C ASP A 44 -2.26 -5.58 0.67
N ALA A 45 -1.16 -6.11 1.19
CA ALA A 45 -0.82 -6.14 2.61
C ALA A 45 0.71 -6.05 2.78
N LEU A 46 1.16 -5.32 3.80
CA LEU A 46 2.58 -5.17 4.12
C LEU A 46 2.90 -5.73 5.52
N LEU A 47 3.74 -6.77 5.58
CA LEU A 47 4.30 -7.28 6.83
C LEU A 47 5.72 -6.75 6.99
N ILE A 48 5.95 -5.96 8.03
CA ILE A 48 7.27 -5.38 8.31
C ILE A 48 7.94 -6.21 9.39
N GLY A 49 8.98 -6.95 9.03
CA GLY A 49 9.85 -7.66 9.95
C GLY A 49 11.04 -6.80 10.33
N SER A 50 11.26 -6.47 11.60
CA SER A 50 12.43 -5.67 11.99
C SER A 50 13.26 -6.26 13.11
N GLY A 51 14.58 -6.17 12.94
CA GLY A 51 15.58 -6.50 13.96
C GLY A 51 16.45 -5.30 14.32
N ALA A 52 17.52 -5.56 15.09
CA ALA A 52 18.32 -4.50 15.71
C ALA A 52 18.90 -3.51 14.68
N GLY A 53 19.17 -3.96 13.45
CA GLY A 53 19.66 -3.10 12.37
C GLY A 53 18.70 -1.96 11.98
N MET A 54 17.40 -2.09 12.27
CA MET A 54 16.42 -1.00 12.10
C MET A 54 16.70 0.19 13.05
N GLY A 55 17.23 -0.07 14.25
CA GLY A 55 17.54 0.96 15.24
C GLY A 55 18.85 1.71 14.99
N VAL A 56 19.74 1.15 14.16
CA VAL A 56 21.12 1.66 13.95
C VAL A 56 21.16 3.11 13.50
N ASP A 57 20.31 3.46 12.53
CA ASP A 57 20.29 4.81 11.98
C ASP A 57 19.61 5.82 12.92
N SER A 58 19.01 5.35 14.04
CA SER A 58 18.57 6.21 15.14
C SER A 58 19.67 6.47 16.17
N GLY A 59 20.86 5.87 15.99
CA GLY A 59 21.97 5.95 16.95
C GLY A 59 22.02 4.81 17.97
N LEU A 60 21.14 3.81 17.86
CA LEU A 60 21.22 2.61 18.72
C LEU A 60 22.31 1.66 18.21
N GLY A 61 23.16 1.19 19.11
CA GLY A 61 24.09 0.11 18.81
C GLY A 61 23.35 -1.19 18.47
N THR A 62 23.93 -2.00 17.59
CA THR A 62 23.54 -3.42 17.53
C THR A 62 24.25 -4.18 18.64
N PHE A 63 23.64 -5.25 19.12
CA PHE A 63 24.28 -6.12 20.11
C PHE A 63 25.46 -6.92 19.52
N ARG A 64 25.53 -7.04 18.18
CA ARG A 64 26.54 -7.81 17.42
C ARG A 64 26.87 -7.09 16.10
N GLY A 65 27.99 -7.41 15.45
CA GLY A 65 28.38 -6.83 14.15
C GLY A 65 29.37 -5.65 14.25
N GLY A 66 29.54 -4.90 13.17
CA GLY A 66 30.54 -3.81 13.08
C GLY A 66 30.19 -2.52 13.84
N LYS A 67 28.91 -2.36 14.24
CA LYS A 67 28.40 -1.20 15.01
C LYS A 67 27.94 -1.61 16.40
N LYS A 68 28.79 -2.34 17.13
CA LYS A 68 28.55 -2.68 18.54
C LYS A 68 28.53 -1.40 19.37
N GLY A 69 27.35 -1.06 19.88
CA GLY A 69 27.19 -0.08 20.95
C GLY A 69 26.63 -0.84 22.13
N VAL A 70 27.50 -1.35 22.98
CA VAL A 70 27.11 -2.15 24.13
C VAL A 70 27.51 -1.37 25.38
N TRP A 71 26.68 -1.47 26.42
CA TRP A 71 26.94 -0.90 27.74
C TRP A 71 28.37 -1.18 28.20
N ASP A 72 29.14 -0.12 28.49
CA ASP A 72 30.56 -0.18 28.86
C ASP A 72 30.82 -1.13 30.05
N GLY A 73 29.82 -1.31 30.91
CA GLY A 73 29.87 -2.22 32.05
C GLY A 73 30.11 -3.68 31.70
N LEU A 74 29.81 -4.13 30.47
CA LEU A 74 30.07 -5.52 30.07
C LEU A 74 31.55 -5.88 30.04
N GLU A 75 32.38 -5.02 29.45
CA GLU A 75 33.83 -5.24 29.39
C GLU A 75 34.42 -5.16 30.79
N ALA A 76 33.99 -4.17 31.58
CA ALA A 76 34.45 -3.97 32.95
C ALA A 76 34.19 -5.18 33.86
N VAL A 77 33.06 -5.88 33.67
CA VAL A 77 32.71 -7.06 34.48
C VAL A 77 33.03 -8.40 33.81
N GLY A 78 33.65 -8.37 32.62
CA GLY A 78 34.09 -9.57 31.90
C GLY A 78 32.94 -10.49 31.46
N LEU A 79 31.76 -9.94 31.16
CA LEU A 79 30.60 -10.70 30.71
C LEU A 79 30.29 -10.45 29.24
N ALA A 80 29.92 -11.49 28.51
CA ALA A 80 29.30 -11.35 27.20
C ALA A 80 27.86 -10.83 27.32
N TYR A 81 27.38 -10.22 26.24
CA TYR A 81 26.01 -9.69 26.15
C TYR A 81 24.96 -10.77 26.43
N GLU A 82 25.15 -11.96 25.89
CA GLU A 82 24.25 -13.09 26.06
C GLU A 82 24.17 -13.54 27.52
N GLU A 83 25.29 -13.45 28.24
CA GLU A 83 25.39 -13.88 29.64
C GLU A 83 24.62 -12.93 30.55
N ILE A 84 24.79 -11.60 30.45
CA ILE A 84 24.03 -10.64 31.28
C ILE A 84 22.52 -10.68 30.97
N CYS A 85 22.16 -11.13 29.76
CA CYS A 85 20.80 -11.29 29.30
C CYS A 85 20.19 -12.66 29.66
N GLU A 86 20.66 -13.32 30.72
CA GLU A 86 20.04 -14.51 31.31
C GLU A 86 19.17 -14.17 32.53
N PRO A 87 18.03 -14.85 32.73
CA PRO A 87 17.12 -14.52 33.83
C PRO A 87 17.73 -14.77 35.22
N ARG A 88 18.76 -15.63 35.34
CA ARG A 88 19.43 -15.94 36.62
C ARG A 88 20.02 -14.72 37.31
N TRP A 89 20.39 -13.67 36.56
CA TRP A 89 20.99 -12.47 37.15
C TRP A 89 20.03 -11.67 38.02
N PHE A 90 18.71 -11.88 37.87
CA PHE A 90 17.69 -11.23 38.72
C PHE A 90 17.37 -12.01 40.00
N ASP A 91 18.01 -13.14 40.22
CA ASP A 91 17.90 -13.92 41.45
C ASP A 91 19.12 -13.65 42.34
N GLU A 92 18.88 -13.30 43.60
CA GLU A 92 19.95 -12.99 44.57
C GLU A 92 20.83 -14.19 44.92
N ALA A 93 20.32 -15.42 44.78
CA ALA A 93 21.08 -16.63 45.06
C ALA A 93 21.90 -17.12 43.86
N LEU A 94 21.53 -16.74 42.63
CA LEU A 94 22.14 -17.23 41.40
C LEU A 94 22.96 -16.18 40.64
N GLY A 95 22.80 -14.91 40.98
CA GLY A 95 23.47 -13.82 40.29
C GLY A 95 23.49 -12.54 41.11
N ASP A 96 23.41 -11.42 40.41
CA ASP A 96 23.54 -10.08 40.99
C ASP A 96 22.47 -9.16 40.39
N PRO A 97 21.32 -9.00 41.06
CA PRO A 97 20.23 -8.20 40.54
C PRO A 97 20.58 -6.73 40.36
N ARG A 98 21.56 -6.20 41.12
CA ARG A 98 22.01 -4.81 40.98
C ARG A 98 22.86 -4.63 39.73
N LEU A 99 23.70 -5.62 39.39
CA LEU A 99 24.43 -5.62 38.13
C LEU A 99 23.47 -5.77 36.94
N ALA A 100 22.51 -6.69 37.03
CA ALA A 100 21.48 -6.88 36.02
C ALA A 100 20.74 -5.57 35.74
N TRP A 101 20.28 -4.90 36.79
CA TRP A 101 19.60 -3.62 36.66
C TRP A 101 20.51 -2.48 36.20
N GLY A 102 21.83 -2.55 36.33
CA GLY A 102 22.77 -1.62 35.67
C GLY A 102 22.61 -1.67 34.16
N PHE A 103 22.79 -2.85 33.58
CA PHE A 103 22.60 -3.09 32.16
C PHE A 103 21.18 -2.74 31.68
N TRP A 104 20.14 -3.24 32.35
CA TRP A 104 18.77 -3.06 31.90
C TRP A 104 18.24 -1.63 32.11
N ASN A 105 18.72 -0.90 33.12
CA ASN A 105 18.44 0.54 33.28
C ASN A 105 19.12 1.35 32.18
N HIS A 106 20.36 1.02 31.81
CA HIS A 106 21.03 1.63 30.66
C HIS A 106 20.21 1.44 29.37
N CYS A 107 19.78 0.20 29.06
CA CYS A 107 18.91 -0.06 27.90
C CYS A 107 17.59 0.72 27.99
N TYR A 108 16.96 0.74 29.17
CA TYR A 108 15.68 1.43 29.37
C TYR A 108 15.79 2.94 29.09
N ARG A 109 16.88 3.57 29.55
CA ARG A 109 17.16 4.99 29.29
C ARG A 109 17.48 5.24 27.83
N ALA A 110 18.40 4.46 27.25
CA ALA A 110 18.80 4.61 25.86
C ALA A 110 17.61 4.53 24.90
N TYR A 111 16.69 3.57 25.10
CA TYR A 111 15.52 3.42 24.21
C TYR A 111 14.47 4.52 24.39
N GLN A 112 14.37 5.12 25.58
CA GLN A 112 13.48 6.27 25.81
C GLN A 112 14.06 7.56 25.24
N GLU A 113 15.36 7.80 25.44
CA GLU A 113 16.04 9.03 25.02
C GLU A 113 16.27 9.05 23.50
N THR A 114 16.39 7.89 22.85
CA THR A 114 16.63 7.80 21.42
C THR A 114 15.37 8.09 20.61
N LYS A 115 15.46 9.10 19.74
CA LYS A 115 14.43 9.40 18.75
C LYS A 115 14.52 8.43 17.56
N PRO A 116 13.45 7.68 17.22
CA PRO A 116 13.45 6.82 16.05
C PRO A 116 13.68 7.62 14.75
N HIS A 117 14.46 7.07 13.82
CA HIS A 117 14.67 7.68 12.50
C HIS A 117 13.38 7.71 11.66
N GLN A 118 13.35 8.54 10.61
CA GLN A 118 12.14 8.77 9.79
C GLN A 118 11.62 7.53 9.03
N GLY A 119 12.42 6.47 8.94
CA GLY A 119 12.03 5.24 8.26
C GLY A 119 10.86 4.53 8.93
N TYR A 120 10.71 4.62 10.26
CA TYR A 120 9.55 4.09 10.96
C TYR A 120 8.24 4.74 10.49
N SER A 121 8.22 6.07 10.38
CA SER A 121 7.06 6.82 9.87
C SER A 121 6.82 6.57 8.39
N ALA A 122 7.87 6.47 7.58
CA ALA A 122 7.75 6.18 6.16
C ALA A 122 7.14 4.80 5.90
N LEU A 123 7.58 3.77 6.63
CA LEU A 123 7.00 2.42 6.53
C LEU A 123 5.54 2.37 6.99
N LYS A 124 5.18 3.14 8.02
CA LYS A 124 3.77 3.32 8.40
C LYS A 124 2.95 3.90 7.24
N GLN A 125 3.44 4.96 6.59
CA GLN A 125 2.74 5.59 5.45
C GLN A 125 2.61 4.63 4.27
N LEU A 126 3.67 3.88 3.94
CA LEU A 126 3.63 2.85 2.90
C LEU A 126 2.60 1.76 3.22
N GLY A 127 2.58 1.28 4.47
CA GLY A 127 1.60 0.29 4.91
C GLY A 127 0.16 0.79 4.90
N GLN A 128 -0.09 2.07 5.20
CA GLN A 128 -1.43 2.67 5.18
C GLN A 128 -2.05 2.72 3.78
N ARG A 129 -1.23 2.62 2.73
CA ARG A 129 -1.68 2.55 1.33
C ARG A 129 -2.15 1.15 0.93
N CYS A 130 -1.89 0.13 1.74
CA CYS A 130 -2.29 -1.23 1.44
C CYS A 130 -3.80 -1.41 1.74
N PRO A 131 -4.61 -1.96 0.82
CA PRO A 131 -6.02 -2.26 1.06
C PRO A 131 -6.31 -2.99 2.39
N PHE A 132 -5.44 -3.91 2.80
CA PHE A 132 -5.58 -4.65 4.06
C PHE A 132 -4.62 -4.19 5.16
N GLY A 133 -4.03 -3.02 4.96
CA GLY A 133 -3.10 -2.40 5.89
C GLY A 133 -1.81 -3.19 6.06
N PHE A 134 -1.25 -3.08 7.26
CA PHE A 134 0.08 -3.57 7.56
C PHE A 134 0.19 -4.05 9.01
N PHE A 135 1.28 -4.73 9.31
CA PHE A 135 1.64 -5.14 10.66
C PHE A 135 3.16 -5.08 10.85
N SER A 136 3.62 -4.66 12.03
CA SER A 136 5.02 -4.78 12.44
C SER A 136 5.20 -6.04 13.28
N PHE A 137 6.13 -6.90 12.87
CA PHE A 137 6.64 -8.05 13.59
C PHE A 137 8.10 -7.79 13.94
N THR A 138 8.40 -7.46 15.19
CA THR A 138 9.74 -7.01 15.58
C THR A 138 10.35 -7.87 16.67
N SER A 139 11.65 -8.16 16.51
CA SER A 139 12.50 -8.71 17.58
C SER A 139 13.10 -7.63 18.48
N ASN A 140 12.95 -6.35 18.13
CA ASN A 140 13.44 -5.25 18.94
C ASN A 140 12.59 -5.09 20.21
N ILE A 141 13.24 -4.60 21.26
CA ILE A 141 12.69 -4.44 22.60
C ILE A 141 12.60 -2.97 23.03
N ASP A 142 12.88 -2.06 22.09
CA ASP A 142 12.94 -0.60 22.25
C ASP A 142 11.56 0.10 22.20
N SER A 143 10.53 -0.59 21.69
CA SER A 143 9.20 -0.03 21.42
C SER A 143 9.16 1.14 20.43
N HIS A 144 10.16 1.30 19.56
CA HIS A 144 10.27 2.43 18.63
C HIS A 144 9.14 2.49 17.61
N TRP A 145 8.60 1.35 17.19
CA TRP A 145 7.39 1.32 16.36
C TRP A 145 6.22 2.09 16.99
N ILE A 146 5.97 1.88 18.28
CA ILE A 146 4.90 2.56 19.01
C ILE A 146 5.20 4.04 19.19
N THR A 147 6.45 4.41 19.55
CA THR A 147 6.82 5.81 19.77
C THR A 147 6.91 6.62 18.48
N SER A 148 7.11 5.97 17.32
CA SER A 148 6.93 6.56 15.98
C SER A 148 5.46 6.72 15.56
N GLY A 149 4.51 6.46 16.46
CA GLY A 149 3.07 6.63 16.21
C GLY A 149 2.41 5.47 15.48
N MET A 150 3.03 4.29 15.43
CA MET A 150 2.33 3.08 14.99
C MET A 150 1.31 2.66 16.05
N SER A 151 0.13 2.24 15.60
CA SER A 151 -0.93 1.81 16.52
C SER A 151 -0.57 0.48 17.18
N ALA A 152 -0.86 0.36 18.48
CA ALA A 152 -0.49 -0.81 19.29
C ALA A 152 -1.22 -2.11 18.88
N ASP A 153 -2.32 -2.00 18.14
CA ASP A 153 -3.01 -3.13 17.54
C ASP A 153 -2.28 -3.71 16.31
N ARG A 154 -1.31 -2.97 15.76
CA ARG A 154 -0.52 -3.32 14.55
C ARG A 154 0.96 -3.61 14.83
N VAL A 155 1.31 -3.88 16.09
CA VAL A 155 2.69 -4.19 16.49
C VAL A 155 2.73 -5.45 17.35
N LEU A 156 3.58 -6.40 16.95
CA LEU A 156 3.98 -7.57 17.72
C LEU A 156 5.47 -7.47 18.06
N GLU A 157 5.77 -7.20 19.33
CA GLU A 157 7.13 -7.26 19.87
C GLU A 157 7.37 -8.68 20.38
N VAL A 158 7.87 -9.55 19.49
CA VAL A 158 7.90 -11.01 19.71
C VAL A 158 8.81 -11.43 20.87
N HIS A 159 9.82 -10.61 21.18
CA HIS A 159 10.72 -10.79 22.31
C HIS A 159 10.39 -9.90 23.52
N GLY A 160 9.20 -9.27 23.54
CA GLY A 160 8.81 -8.36 24.61
C GLY A 160 9.41 -6.97 24.44
N ALA A 161 9.42 -6.16 25.50
CA ALA A 161 9.96 -4.80 25.46
C ALA A 161 10.40 -4.31 26.85
N VAL A 162 11.48 -3.52 26.89
CA VAL A 162 12.13 -3.08 28.15
C VAL A 162 11.22 -2.21 29.00
N LYS A 163 10.31 -1.45 28.38
CA LYS A 163 9.35 -0.58 29.07
C LYS A 163 8.28 -1.31 29.89
N TRP A 164 8.27 -2.64 29.85
CA TRP A 164 7.36 -3.47 30.63
C TRP A 164 8.15 -4.33 31.58
N LEU A 165 7.58 -4.56 32.76
CA LEU A 165 8.15 -5.35 33.84
C LEU A 165 7.31 -6.60 34.06
N GLN A 166 7.98 -7.64 34.55
CA GLN A 166 7.39 -8.87 35.04
C GLN A 166 8.12 -9.32 36.32
N CYS A 167 7.57 -10.28 37.05
CA CYS A 167 8.30 -10.87 38.18
C CYS A 167 9.52 -11.67 37.69
N SER A 168 10.64 -11.65 38.43
CA SER A 168 11.78 -12.55 38.17
C SER A 168 11.47 -13.99 38.59
N LYS A 169 10.76 -14.17 39.71
CA LYS A 169 10.18 -15.45 40.15
C LYS A 169 8.78 -15.55 39.56
N PRO A 170 8.49 -16.38 38.53
CA PRO A 170 7.23 -16.35 37.76
C PRO A 170 6.00 -16.79 38.57
N CYS A 171 5.68 -16.07 39.65
CA CYS A 171 4.56 -16.28 40.58
C CYS A 171 3.22 -15.85 39.99
N CYS A 172 3.23 -15.02 38.95
CA CYS A 172 2.06 -14.54 38.24
C CYS A 172 2.39 -14.24 36.77
N PRO A 173 1.39 -14.27 35.88
CA PRO A 173 1.57 -13.88 34.49
C PRO A 173 1.55 -12.36 34.27
N ASP A 174 1.31 -11.56 35.31
CA ASP A 174 1.12 -10.13 35.19
C ASP A 174 2.34 -9.42 34.56
N VAL A 175 2.05 -8.49 33.66
CA VAL A 175 3.02 -7.60 33.03
C VAL A 175 2.54 -6.16 33.24
N TRP A 176 3.40 -5.29 33.74
CA TRP A 176 3.04 -3.90 34.05
C TRP A 176 4.04 -2.92 33.47
N LYS A 177 3.62 -1.66 33.28
CA LYS A 177 4.49 -0.64 32.70
C LYS A 177 5.56 -0.23 33.71
N ALA A 178 6.80 -0.06 33.24
CA ALA A 178 7.86 0.54 34.03
C ALA A 178 7.55 2.04 34.30
N PRO A 179 7.97 2.60 35.45
CA PRO A 179 7.90 4.05 35.67
C PRO A 179 8.85 4.77 34.70
N THR A 180 8.52 5.99 34.29
CA THR A 180 9.32 6.76 33.33
C THR A 180 10.79 6.88 33.77
N ASP A 181 10.99 7.10 35.07
CA ASP A 181 12.30 7.00 35.73
C ASP A 181 12.28 5.83 36.72
N LEU A 182 13.29 4.96 36.65
CA LEU A 182 13.50 3.87 37.60
C LEU A 182 14.18 4.36 38.89
N SER A 183 14.72 5.59 38.89
CA SER A 183 15.46 6.19 40.00
C SER A 183 16.62 5.31 40.48
N LEU A 184 17.27 4.66 39.51
CA LEU A 184 18.45 3.82 39.68
C LEU A 184 19.69 4.56 39.20
N ALA A 185 20.65 4.79 40.10
CA ALA A 185 21.93 5.40 39.78
C ALA A 185 23.00 4.32 39.66
N GLU A 186 23.74 4.30 38.55
CA GLU A 186 24.83 3.34 38.33
C GLU A 186 26.11 3.81 39.04
N ASP A 187 26.74 2.91 39.79
CA ASP A 187 28.10 3.11 40.31
C ASP A 187 29.11 2.87 39.18
N PRO A 188 29.93 3.86 38.79
CA PRO A 188 30.83 3.75 37.65
C PRO A 188 32.02 2.79 37.88
N GLN A 189 32.31 2.38 39.13
CA GLN A 189 33.38 1.42 39.40
C GLN A 189 32.89 -0.03 39.35
N THR A 190 31.66 -0.26 39.83
CA THR A 190 31.13 -1.61 40.01
C THR A 190 30.04 -1.97 39.02
N HIS A 191 29.54 -0.99 38.26
CA HIS A 191 28.42 -1.07 37.32
C HIS A 191 27.11 -1.58 37.95
N ARG A 192 27.00 -1.50 39.28
CA ARG A 192 25.80 -1.89 40.05
C ARG A 192 24.94 -0.67 40.32
N VAL A 193 23.63 -0.85 40.27
CA VAL A 193 22.71 0.23 40.62
C VAL A 193 22.53 0.40 42.12
N GLN A 194 22.49 1.66 42.53
CA GLN A 194 21.99 2.13 43.81
C GLN A 194 20.53 2.57 43.67
N GLY A 195 19.78 2.51 44.77
CA GLY A 195 18.33 2.77 44.79
C GLY A 195 17.50 1.50 45.03
N ALA A 196 16.18 1.70 45.10
CA ALA A 196 15.21 0.63 45.30
C ALA A 196 14.96 -0.10 43.98
N LEU A 197 15.31 -1.40 43.92
CA LEU A 197 15.05 -2.19 42.74
C LEU A 197 13.54 -2.34 42.51
N PRO A 198 13.09 -2.36 41.24
CA PRO A 198 11.70 -2.69 40.93
C PRO A 198 11.34 -4.07 41.51
N VAL A 199 10.16 -4.19 42.12
CA VAL A 199 9.68 -5.44 42.73
C VAL A 199 8.33 -5.84 42.17
N CYS A 200 8.05 -7.14 42.23
CA CYS A 200 6.74 -7.68 41.90
C CYS A 200 5.68 -7.18 42.88
N PRO A 201 4.53 -6.66 42.41
CA PRO A 201 3.47 -6.18 43.30
C PRO A 201 2.90 -7.29 44.20
N LYS A 202 2.94 -8.55 43.74
CA LYS A 202 2.39 -9.73 44.44
C LYS A 202 3.37 -10.35 45.44
N CYS A 203 4.50 -10.87 44.99
CA CYS A 203 5.43 -11.62 45.85
C CYS A 203 6.63 -10.81 46.39
N LYS A 204 6.75 -9.54 45.98
CA LYS A 204 7.86 -8.63 46.35
C LYS A 204 9.28 -9.06 45.93
N ALA A 205 9.43 -10.18 45.23
CA ALA A 205 10.70 -10.50 44.56
C ALA A 205 11.07 -9.42 43.54
N VAL A 206 12.37 -9.28 43.25
CA VAL A 206 12.87 -8.36 42.23
C VAL A 206 12.12 -8.58 40.91
N ALA A 207 11.69 -7.50 40.27
CA ALA A 207 11.12 -7.55 38.94
C ALA A 207 12.24 -7.52 37.90
N ARG A 208 11.93 -7.99 36.70
CA ARG A 208 12.81 -7.91 35.53
C ARG A 208 12.04 -7.34 34.34
N PRO A 209 12.71 -6.80 33.32
CA PRO A 209 12.04 -6.44 32.07
C PRO A 209 11.28 -7.64 31.48
N ASN A 210 10.08 -7.40 30.94
CA ASN A 210 9.32 -8.36 30.16
C ASN A 210 9.96 -8.48 28.78
N VAL A 211 11.14 -9.10 28.77
CA VAL A 211 11.96 -9.41 27.59
C VAL A 211 12.28 -10.90 27.64
N GLN A 212 12.15 -11.56 26.51
CA GLN A 212 12.56 -12.97 26.37
C GLN A 212 14.09 -13.04 26.38
N MET A 213 14.63 -13.58 27.47
CA MET A 213 16.07 -13.66 27.73
C MET A 213 16.69 -14.95 27.18
N PHE A 214 18.03 -15.00 27.11
CA PHE A 214 18.76 -16.20 26.71
C PHE A 214 18.72 -17.28 27.83
N GLY A 215 19.34 -18.43 27.57
CA GLY A 215 19.42 -19.52 28.56
C GLY A 215 18.13 -20.33 28.75
N GLY A 216 17.20 -20.29 27.79
CA GLY A 216 15.97 -21.08 27.85
C GLY A 216 14.92 -20.55 28.83
N ASP A 217 14.78 -19.22 28.89
CA ASP A 217 13.87 -18.46 29.77
C ASP A 217 12.40 -18.91 29.72
N SER A 218 12.08 -19.95 30.50
CA SER A 218 10.74 -20.50 30.68
C SER A 218 9.84 -19.58 31.53
N GLY A 219 10.45 -18.65 32.28
CA GLY A 219 9.77 -17.66 33.11
C GLY A 219 9.30 -16.41 32.38
N PHE A 220 9.55 -16.28 31.07
CA PHE A 220 9.06 -15.15 30.28
C PHE A 220 7.52 -15.11 30.26
N SER A 221 6.93 -14.04 30.81
CA SER A 221 5.48 -13.88 30.77
C SER A 221 5.02 -13.58 29.35
N ARG A 222 4.09 -14.41 28.87
CA ARG A 222 3.52 -14.31 27.54
C ARG A 222 2.22 -13.51 27.51
N ALA A 223 1.73 -12.96 28.63
CA ALA A 223 0.42 -12.32 28.69
C ALA A 223 0.29 -11.18 27.66
N ARG A 224 1.25 -10.25 27.66
CA ARG A 224 1.29 -9.13 26.71
C ARG A 224 1.52 -9.60 25.27
N ARG A 225 2.56 -10.43 25.07
CA ARG A 225 2.91 -10.97 23.75
C ARG A 225 1.74 -11.76 23.16
N GLY A 226 1.01 -12.54 23.96
CA GLY A 226 -0.12 -13.37 23.53
C GLY A 226 -1.27 -12.53 22.98
N ALA A 227 -1.58 -11.40 23.62
CA ALA A 227 -2.57 -10.45 23.09
C ALA A 227 -2.14 -9.83 21.75
N GLN A 228 -0.85 -9.46 21.62
CA GLN A 228 -0.30 -8.99 20.34
C GLN A 228 -0.33 -10.09 19.26
N ASN A 229 0.04 -11.31 19.64
CA ASN A 229 0.06 -12.48 18.75
C ASN A 229 -1.34 -12.81 18.25
N THR A 230 -2.36 -12.72 19.11
CA THR A 230 -3.76 -12.94 18.73
C THR A 230 -4.19 -11.97 17.63
N ARG A 231 -3.79 -10.69 17.72
CA ARG A 231 -4.11 -9.69 16.68
C ARG A 231 -3.33 -9.92 15.39
N TYR A 232 -2.05 -10.25 15.50
CA TYR A 232 -1.22 -10.61 14.36
C TYR A 232 -1.77 -11.83 13.62
N ASP A 233 -2.08 -12.91 14.35
CA ASP A 233 -2.65 -14.14 13.81
C ASP A 233 -4.01 -13.87 13.17
N ALA A 234 -4.88 -13.09 13.82
CA ALA A 234 -6.16 -12.70 13.25
C ALA A 234 -5.99 -11.95 11.92
N TRP A 235 -5.00 -11.06 11.82
CA TRP A 235 -4.71 -10.33 10.58
C TRP A 235 -4.19 -11.26 9.48
N VAL A 236 -3.14 -12.05 9.73
CA VAL A 236 -2.57 -12.97 8.72
C VAL A 236 -3.56 -14.06 8.33
N ASN A 237 -4.30 -14.64 9.29
CA ASN A 237 -5.32 -15.65 9.01
C ASN A 237 -6.49 -15.04 8.25
N GLY A 238 -6.90 -13.81 8.57
CA GLY A 238 -7.92 -13.09 7.82
C GLY A 238 -7.56 -12.94 6.34
N LEU A 239 -6.30 -12.59 6.03
CA LEU A 239 -5.80 -12.55 4.65
C LEU A 239 -5.85 -13.92 3.98
N ALA A 240 -5.43 -14.98 4.69
CA ALA A 240 -5.36 -16.33 4.14
C ALA A 240 -6.73 -17.00 3.95
N SER A 241 -7.74 -16.56 4.70
CA SER A 241 -9.12 -17.02 4.57
C SER A 241 -9.90 -16.31 3.47
N ARG A 242 -9.31 -15.32 2.80
CA ARG A 242 -9.99 -14.61 1.72
C ARG A 242 -10.21 -15.53 0.50
N PRO A 243 -11.37 -15.42 -0.17
CA PRO A 243 -11.64 -16.17 -1.39
C PRO A 243 -10.61 -15.90 -2.49
N ASP A 244 -10.12 -14.66 -2.59
CA ASP A 244 -9.17 -14.19 -3.59
C ASP A 244 -7.69 -14.33 -3.17
N VAL A 245 -7.39 -15.15 -2.15
CA VAL A 245 -6.03 -15.34 -1.57
C VAL A 245 -4.93 -15.61 -2.61
N LYS A 246 -5.26 -16.29 -3.72
CA LYS A 246 -4.31 -16.60 -4.80
C LYS A 246 -3.81 -15.36 -5.54
N SER A 247 -4.63 -14.30 -5.58
CA SER A 247 -4.35 -13.02 -6.25
C SER A 247 -3.80 -11.94 -5.31
N LEU A 248 -3.57 -12.28 -4.02
CA LEU A 248 -3.10 -11.32 -3.02
C LEU A 248 -1.59 -11.13 -3.11
N ASN A 249 -1.18 -9.87 -3.23
CA ASN A 249 0.21 -9.44 -3.15
C ASN A 249 0.55 -9.12 -1.69
N VAL A 250 1.09 -10.10 -0.96
CA VAL A 250 1.57 -9.91 0.42
C VAL A 250 3.07 -9.67 0.39
N VAL A 251 3.48 -8.45 0.73
CA VAL A 251 4.89 -8.08 0.77
C VAL A 251 5.42 -8.17 2.19
N CYS A 252 6.47 -8.95 2.38
CA CYS A 252 7.23 -9.03 3.62
C CYS A 252 8.51 -8.20 3.48
N LEU A 253 8.59 -7.10 4.22
CA LEU A 253 9.78 -6.24 4.27
C LEU A 253 10.59 -6.55 5.52
N GLU A 254 11.71 -7.24 5.35
CA GLU A 254 12.65 -7.59 6.41
C GLU A 254 13.75 -6.52 6.51
N VAL A 255 13.86 -5.86 7.67
CA VAL A 255 14.81 -4.75 7.87
C VAL A 255 15.73 -5.02 9.05
N GLY A 256 17.03 -5.05 8.80
CA GLY A 256 18.04 -5.09 9.86
C GLY A 256 18.03 -6.37 10.70
N CYS A 257 17.57 -7.49 10.12
CA CYS A 257 17.57 -8.79 10.77
C CYS A 257 18.89 -9.52 10.51
N GLY A 258 19.64 -9.81 11.57
CA GLY A 258 20.87 -10.62 11.48
C GLY A 258 20.60 -12.12 11.37
N LEU A 259 21.68 -12.91 11.22
CA LEU A 259 21.55 -14.35 11.06
C LEU A 259 21.42 -15.13 12.37
N THR A 260 21.89 -14.58 13.49
CA THR A 260 21.98 -15.31 14.76
C THR A 260 20.64 -15.61 15.43
N VAL A 261 19.71 -14.64 15.43
CA VAL A 261 18.36 -14.83 15.98
C VAL A 261 17.37 -14.89 14.82
N PRO A 262 16.91 -16.08 14.42
CA PRO A 262 16.17 -16.25 13.17
C PRO A 262 14.67 -15.97 13.28
N THR A 263 14.18 -15.53 14.45
CA THR A 263 12.73 -15.40 14.75
C THR A 263 11.96 -14.62 13.68
N VAL A 264 12.44 -13.42 13.34
CA VAL A 264 11.79 -12.56 12.34
C VAL A 264 11.91 -13.17 10.94
N ARG A 265 13.11 -13.60 10.55
CA ARG A 265 13.36 -14.22 9.23
C ARG A 265 12.43 -15.41 8.99
N ARG A 266 12.36 -16.34 9.95
CA ARG A 266 11.51 -17.53 9.85
C ARG A 266 10.02 -17.20 9.72
N GLU A 267 9.53 -16.20 10.45
CA GLU A 267 8.12 -15.84 10.34
C GLU A 267 7.82 -15.18 8.99
N LEU A 268 8.66 -14.25 8.52
CA LEU A 268 8.47 -13.62 7.22
C LEU A 268 8.55 -14.64 6.07
N GLU A 269 9.54 -15.54 6.10
CA GLU A 269 9.70 -16.59 5.10
C GLU A 269 8.48 -17.54 5.08
N LYS A 270 7.95 -17.91 6.26
CA LYS A 270 6.71 -18.68 6.40
C LYS A 270 5.51 -17.94 5.82
N VAL A 271 5.38 -16.63 6.04
CA VAL A 271 4.31 -15.82 5.47
C VAL A 271 4.44 -15.74 3.94
N VAL A 272 5.65 -15.53 3.41
CA VAL A 272 5.91 -15.53 1.96
C VAL A 272 5.52 -16.84 1.31
N GLN A 273 5.79 -17.98 1.96
CA GLN A 273 5.39 -19.30 1.47
C GLN A 273 3.88 -19.54 1.56
N ARG A 274 3.20 -18.94 2.53
CA ARG A 274 1.75 -19.07 2.73
C ARG A 274 0.94 -18.44 1.59
N PHE A 275 1.46 -17.40 0.94
CA PHE A 275 0.76 -16.67 -0.12
C PHE A 275 1.41 -16.92 -1.49
N PRO A 276 0.65 -17.32 -2.53
CA PRO A 276 1.19 -17.46 -3.89
C PRO A 276 1.88 -16.18 -4.40
N GLY A 277 1.22 -15.03 -4.23
CA GLY A 277 1.75 -13.69 -4.50
C GLY A 277 2.66 -13.12 -3.41
N GLY A 278 3.11 -13.95 -2.45
CA GLY A 278 4.04 -13.55 -1.40
C GLY A 278 5.38 -13.10 -1.98
N ARG A 279 5.91 -11.98 -1.46
CA ARG A 279 7.20 -11.41 -1.85
C ARG A 279 8.03 -11.03 -0.62
N LEU A 280 9.35 -11.21 -0.69
CA LEU A 280 10.30 -10.86 0.37
C LEU A 280 11.22 -9.74 -0.10
N ILE A 281 11.35 -8.67 0.69
CA ILE A 281 12.36 -7.63 0.49
C ILE A 281 13.28 -7.67 1.70
N ARG A 282 14.56 -8.02 1.51
CA ARG A 282 15.54 -8.11 2.60
C ARG A 282 16.50 -6.93 2.56
N VAL A 283 16.37 -6.04 3.54
CA VAL A 283 17.23 -4.86 3.75
C VAL A 283 18.24 -5.17 4.84
N ASN A 284 19.50 -5.40 4.45
CA ASN A 284 20.60 -5.60 5.39
C ASN A 284 21.95 -5.33 4.71
N PRO A 285 22.78 -4.39 5.21
CA PRO A 285 24.05 -4.06 4.57
C PRO A 285 25.11 -5.16 4.70
N GLU A 286 25.04 -5.98 5.76
CA GLU A 286 26.04 -7.04 6.03
C GLU A 286 25.57 -8.41 5.54
N ASN A 287 24.27 -8.71 5.70
CA ASN A 287 23.69 -10.03 5.45
C ASN A 287 22.47 -9.94 4.50
N PRO A 288 22.62 -9.43 3.26
CA PRO A 288 21.51 -9.24 2.32
C PRO A 288 21.01 -10.54 1.69
N GLY A 289 21.77 -11.64 1.82
CA GLY A 289 21.57 -12.86 1.05
C GLY A 289 20.24 -13.58 1.32
N LEU A 290 19.75 -14.28 0.30
CA LEU A 290 18.50 -15.04 0.31
C LEU A 290 18.78 -16.54 0.25
N ALA A 291 17.93 -17.34 0.87
CA ALA A 291 17.92 -18.79 0.65
C ALA A 291 17.54 -19.07 -0.81
N LYS A 292 18.07 -20.15 -1.40
CA LYS A 292 17.93 -20.43 -2.84
C LYS A 292 16.46 -20.52 -3.27
N GLU A 293 15.63 -21.11 -2.43
CA GLU A 293 14.18 -21.28 -2.60
C GLU A 293 13.39 -19.95 -2.54
N LEU A 294 14.00 -18.87 -2.08
CA LEU A 294 13.37 -17.55 -1.99
C LEU A 294 13.78 -16.61 -3.12
N VAL A 295 14.76 -16.95 -3.95
CA VAL A 295 15.32 -16.06 -4.98
C VAL A 295 14.25 -15.59 -5.96
N GLU A 296 13.34 -16.47 -6.39
CA GLU A 296 12.26 -16.10 -7.32
C GLU A 296 11.20 -15.18 -6.70
N LYS A 297 11.09 -15.17 -5.37
CA LYS A 297 10.10 -14.39 -4.62
C LYS A 297 10.74 -13.26 -3.80
N GLY A 298 12.05 -13.04 -3.95
CA GLY A 298 12.83 -12.28 -3.00
C GLY A 298 13.79 -11.31 -3.68
N VAL A 299 13.97 -10.14 -3.07
CA VAL A 299 14.99 -9.16 -3.46
C VAL A 299 15.87 -8.80 -2.28
N SER A 300 17.15 -8.58 -2.59
CA SER A 300 18.19 -8.22 -1.64
C SER A 300 18.56 -6.75 -1.79
N LEU A 301 18.59 -6.02 -0.68
CA LEU A 301 18.96 -4.62 -0.61
C LEU A 301 20.10 -4.46 0.41
N PRO A 302 21.37 -4.47 -0.04
CA PRO A 302 22.56 -4.33 0.80
C PRO A 302 22.77 -2.87 1.22
N LEU A 303 21.79 -2.30 1.91
CA LEU A 303 21.73 -0.89 2.30
C LEU A 303 21.40 -0.75 3.78
N PRO A 304 21.86 0.33 4.44
CA PRO A 304 21.34 0.72 5.75
C PRO A 304 19.82 0.90 5.74
N ALA A 305 19.18 0.68 6.90
CA ALA A 305 17.72 0.65 7.02
C ALA A 305 17.08 1.97 6.56
N SER A 306 17.55 3.10 7.08
CA SER A 306 17.05 4.45 6.75
C SER A 306 17.19 4.75 5.25
N ALA A 307 18.36 4.52 4.68
CA ALA A 307 18.66 4.79 3.28
C ALA A 307 17.81 3.93 2.33
N ALA A 308 17.61 2.64 2.64
CA ALA A 308 16.76 1.77 1.84
C ALA A 308 15.30 2.24 1.89
N ILE A 309 14.77 2.50 3.08
CA ILE A 309 13.37 2.92 3.27
C ILE A 309 13.10 4.26 2.58
N GLU A 310 14.03 5.22 2.67
CA GLU A 310 13.93 6.51 2.00
C GLU A 310 13.83 6.33 0.48
N LYS A 311 14.75 5.55 -0.12
CA LYS A 311 14.76 5.28 -1.56
C LYS A 311 13.49 4.57 -2.03
N LEU A 312 13.03 3.57 -1.28
CA LEU A 312 11.78 2.86 -1.57
C LEU A 312 10.58 3.81 -1.51
N SER A 313 10.52 4.66 -0.48
CA SER A 313 9.42 5.62 -0.30
C SER A 313 9.39 6.66 -1.42
N GLN A 314 10.55 7.18 -1.83
CA GLN A 314 10.69 8.12 -2.95
C GLN A 314 10.24 7.50 -4.27
N GLN A 315 10.67 6.28 -4.57
CA GLN A 315 10.27 5.59 -5.81
C GLN A 315 8.77 5.29 -5.83
N VAL A 316 8.21 4.81 -4.71
CA VAL A 316 6.76 4.56 -4.60
C VAL A 316 5.94 5.85 -4.74
N ALA A 317 6.43 6.98 -4.22
CA ALA A 317 5.78 8.28 -4.39
C ALA A 317 5.85 8.79 -5.84
N GLN A 318 7.00 8.62 -6.50
CA GLN A 318 7.18 9.01 -7.89
C GLN A 318 6.26 8.21 -8.84
N THR A 319 6.07 6.92 -8.59
CA THR A 319 5.10 6.08 -9.34
C THR A 319 3.68 6.61 -9.19
N ASP A 320 3.31 7.11 -8.01
CA ASP A 320 1.98 7.67 -7.79
C ASP A 320 1.75 9.00 -8.50
N GLU A 321 2.69 9.94 -8.37
CA GLU A 321 2.51 11.31 -8.89
C GLU A 321 2.47 11.36 -10.41
N THR A 322 3.21 10.48 -11.07
CA THR A 322 3.35 10.47 -12.52
C THR A 322 2.15 9.85 -13.23
N MET A 323 1.34 9.03 -12.54
CA MET A 323 0.42 8.11 -13.18
C MET A 323 -0.81 7.79 -12.30
N GLN A 324 -1.73 8.74 -12.07
CA GLN A 324 -3.03 8.44 -11.43
C GLN A 324 -4.16 8.30 -12.46
N ALA A 325 -5.09 7.39 -12.21
CA ALA A 325 -6.32 7.26 -12.97
C ALA A 325 -7.55 7.21 -12.05
N THR A 326 -8.68 7.70 -12.56
CA THR A 326 -10.00 7.52 -11.95
C THR A 326 -10.62 6.25 -12.52
N TYR A 327 -10.98 5.31 -11.65
CA TYR A 327 -11.63 4.06 -12.02
C TYR A 327 -13.09 4.11 -11.60
N ILE A 328 -13.99 3.91 -12.56
CA ILE A 328 -15.44 3.84 -12.34
C ILE A 328 -15.86 2.41 -12.61
N MET A 329 -16.24 1.69 -11.56
CA MET A 329 -16.61 0.28 -11.62
C MET A 329 -18.08 0.10 -11.27
N TRP A 330 -18.82 -0.50 -12.18
CA TRP A 330 -20.23 -0.82 -12.02
C TRP A 330 -20.44 -2.32 -11.82
N GLY A 331 -21.15 -2.69 -10.77
CA GLY A 331 -21.53 -4.08 -10.46
C GLY A 331 -22.99 -4.39 -10.79
N VAL A 332 -23.52 -5.44 -10.17
CA VAL A 332 -24.91 -5.91 -10.40
C VAL A 332 -25.94 -4.97 -9.74
N GLU A 333 -25.64 -4.42 -8.57
CA GLU A 333 -26.57 -3.62 -7.74
C GLU A 333 -25.89 -2.40 -7.09
N GLY A 334 -24.80 -1.93 -7.69
CA GLY A 334 -24.05 -0.79 -7.17
C GLY A 334 -22.86 -0.43 -8.03
N GLY A 335 -22.09 0.55 -7.55
CA GLY A 335 -20.89 0.98 -8.24
C GLY A 335 -20.00 1.83 -7.34
N CYS A 336 -18.79 2.06 -7.81
CA CYS A 336 -17.85 2.93 -7.12
C CYS A 336 -16.99 3.71 -8.10
N GLU A 337 -16.56 4.87 -7.64
CA GLU A 337 -15.51 5.66 -8.26
C GLU A 337 -14.34 5.77 -7.27
N ILE A 338 -13.16 5.34 -7.70
CA ILE A 338 -11.94 5.40 -6.88
C ILE A 338 -10.78 5.94 -7.70
N ARG A 339 -9.79 6.51 -7.02
CA ARG A 339 -8.50 6.87 -7.63
C ARG A 339 -7.45 5.87 -7.22
N ALA A 340 -6.67 5.44 -8.20
CA ALA A 340 -5.55 4.54 -7.99
C ALA A 340 -4.48 4.79 -9.07
N PRO A 341 -3.26 4.27 -8.86
CA PRO A 341 -2.22 4.32 -9.90
C PRO A 341 -2.70 3.73 -11.21
N PHE A 342 -2.26 4.32 -12.32
CA PHE A 342 -2.50 3.83 -13.66
C PHE A 342 -2.01 2.39 -13.79
N GLY A 343 -2.75 1.55 -14.52
CA GLY A 343 -2.40 0.15 -14.68
C GLY A 343 -2.66 -0.72 -13.44
N THR A 344 -3.33 -0.21 -12.41
CA THR A 344 -3.77 -1.04 -11.27
C THR A 344 -4.65 -2.20 -11.77
N CYS A 345 -4.41 -3.41 -11.25
CA CYS A 345 -5.20 -4.58 -11.61
C CYS A 345 -6.60 -4.57 -10.98
N LEU A 346 -7.56 -5.25 -11.63
CA LEU A 346 -8.95 -5.26 -11.20
C LEU A 346 -9.12 -5.76 -9.76
N GLY A 347 -8.43 -6.83 -9.37
CA GLY A 347 -8.50 -7.37 -8.01
C GLY A 347 -8.10 -6.33 -6.97
N ARG A 348 -7.00 -5.62 -7.19
CA ARG A 348 -6.53 -4.56 -6.31
C ARG A 348 -7.50 -3.39 -6.23
N LEU A 349 -8.11 -2.98 -7.35
CA LEU A 349 -9.16 -1.95 -7.36
C LEU A 349 -10.35 -2.36 -6.49
N LEU A 350 -10.87 -3.58 -6.65
CA LEU A 350 -11.99 -4.09 -5.85
C LEU A 350 -11.66 -4.11 -4.35
N ARG A 351 -10.43 -4.50 -3.99
CA ARG A 351 -9.94 -4.47 -2.60
C ARG A 351 -9.80 -3.06 -2.05
N PHE A 352 -9.37 -2.09 -2.88
CA PHE A 352 -9.33 -0.69 -2.46
C PHE A 352 -10.70 -0.16 -2.06
N VAL A 353 -11.76 -0.54 -2.79
CA VAL A 353 -13.13 -0.16 -2.45
C VAL A 353 -13.51 -0.62 -1.04
N GLU A 354 -13.14 -1.85 -0.65
CA GLU A 354 -13.37 -2.36 0.72
C GLU A 354 -12.61 -1.53 1.77
N SER A 355 -11.38 -1.09 1.42
CA SER A 355 -10.48 -0.37 2.34
C SER A 355 -10.91 1.07 2.64
N LEU A 356 -11.61 1.73 1.70
CA LEU A 356 -12.08 3.12 1.86
C LEU A 356 -13.23 3.24 2.88
N GLY A 357 -13.79 2.11 3.33
CA GLY A 357 -14.90 2.08 4.27
C GLY A 357 -16.25 2.44 3.64
N GLY A 358 -17.33 2.02 4.29
CA GLY A 358 -18.70 2.33 3.85
C GLY A 358 -19.21 1.49 2.68
N MET A 359 -18.34 0.80 1.94
CA MET A 359 -18.69 -0.14 0.87
C MET A 359 -18.11 -1.53 1.15
N LYS A 360 -18.85 -2.57 0.77
CA LYS A 360 -18.40 -3.96 0.71
C LYS A 360 -18.48 -4.46 -0.73
N VAL A 361 -17.52 -5.30 -1.12
CA VAL A 361 -17.46 -5.88 -2.45
C VAL A 361 -17.48 -7.39 -2.35
N GLU A 362 -18.53 -8.01 -2.89
CA GLU A 362 -18.62 -9.46 -3.00
C GLU A 362 -18.34 -9.87 -4.45
N PHE A 363 -17.32 -10.68 -4.66
CA PHE A 363 -16.93 -11.21 -5.96
C PHE A 363 -16.43 -12.65 -5.79
N LYS A 364 -16.67 -13.50 -6.80
CA LYS A 364 -16.08 -14.84 -6.81
C LYS A 364 -14.59 -14.77 -7.18
N PRO A 365 -13.73 -15.70 -6.74
CA PRO A 365 -12.30 -15.68 -7.03
C PRO A 365 -11.96 -15.80 -8.52
N ASP A 366 -12.85 -16.44 -9.28
CA ASP A 366 -12.84 -16.60 -10.73
C ASP A 366 -13.59 -15.46 -11.44
N VAL A 367 -13.91 -14.36 -10.74
CA VAL A 367 -14.59 -13.22 -11.37
C VAL A 367 -13.73 -12.65 -12.46
N VAL A 368 -14.34 -12.74 -13.64
CA VAL A 368 -13.94 -12.09 -14.85
C VAL A 368 -14.65 -10.74 -14.89
N GLY A 369 -13.87 -9.66 -14.88
CA GLY A 369 -14.42 -8.33 -15.13
C GLY A 369 -14.80 -8.23 -16.61
N ILE A 370 -16.07 -7.99 -16.91
CA ILE A 370 -16.50 -7.70 -18.28
C ILE A 370 -16.32 -6.20 -18.51
N VAL A 371 -15.18 -5.81 -19.05
CA VAL A 371 -14.96 -4.39 -19.34
C VAL A 371 -15.68 -4.04 -20.64
N LYS A 372 -16.70 -3.19 -20.52
CA LYS A 372 -17.40 -2.60 -21.67
C LYS A 372 -16.77 -1.25 -21.97
N GLN A 373 -16.20 -1.08 -23.15
CA GLN A 373 -15.75 0.23 -23.62
C GLN A 373 -16.94 1.18 -23.69
N ALA A 374 -16.78 2.43 -23.23
CA ALA A 374 -17.85 3.45 -23.23
C ALA A 374 -18.46 3.69 -24.62
N MET A 375 -17.70 3.41 -25.69
CA MET A 375 -18.13 3.52 -27.08
C MET A 375 -17.73 2.28 -27.89
N GLY A 376 -18.44 1.17 -27.68
CA GLY A 376 -18.30 -0.02 -28.52
C GLY A 376 -18.98 -1.27 -27.95
N PRO A 377 -19.30 -2.27 -28.78
CA PRO A 377 -19.85 -3.54 -28.31
C PRO A 377 -18.80 -4.47 -27.69
N ARG A 378 -17.53 -4.05 -27.61
CA ARG A 378 -16.45 -4.94 -27.18
C ARG A 378 -16.49 -5.13 -25.66
N THR A 379 -16.68 -6.37 -25.28
CA THR A 379 -16.60 -6.88 -23.92
C THR A 379 -15.43 -7.85 -23.87
N GLU A 380 -14.40 -7.52 -23.08
CA GLU A 380 -13.30 -8.46 -22.81
C GLU A 380 -13.36 -8.89 -21.35
N ASP A 381 -13.06 -10.17 -21.18
CA ASP A 381 -12.98 -10.87 -19.92
C ASP A 381 -11.60 -10.62 -19.27
N ILE A 382 -11.55 -9.92 -18.15
CA ILE A 382 -10.31 -9.54 -17.46
C ILE A 382 -10.16 -10.29 -16.12
N SER A 383 -9.05 -11.02 -15.95
CA SER A 383 -8.66 -11.63 -14.67
C SER A 383 -8.38 -10.55 -13.61
N LEU A 384 -8.62 -10.87 -12.34
CA LEU A 384 -8.27 -10.04 -11.18
C LEU A 384 -6.79 -9.61 -11.15
N GLU A 385 -5.89 -10.41 -11.71
CA GLU A 385 -4.45 -10.13 -11.70
C GLU A 385 -4.02 -9.21 -12.85
N ARG A 386 -4.85 -9.04 -13.88
CA ARG A 386 -4.50 -8.27 -15.07
C ARG A 386 -4.79 -6.78 -14.85
N SER A 387 -3.81 -5.94 -15.20
CA SER A 387 -3.98 -4.49 -15.28
C SER A 387 -5.11 -4.13 -16.23
N VAL A 388 -5.84 -3.06 -15.91
CA VAL A 388 -6.86 -2.52 -16.82
C VAL A 388 -6.19 -2.13 -18.16
N PRO A 389 -6.67 -2.61 -19.32
CA PRO A 389 -6.08 -2.37 -20.63
C PRO A 389 -6.02 -0.89 -21.01
N MET A 390 -4.96 -0.51 -21.75
CA MET A 390 -4.71 0.88 -22.18
C MET A 390 -5.88 1.50 -22.97
N ASP A 391 -6.57 0.72 -23.79
CA ASP A 391 -7.68 1.16 -24.65
C ASP A 391 -8.99 1.40 -23.89
N MET A 392 -9.00 1.13 -22.58
CA MET A 392 -10.14 1.38 -21.68
C MET A 392 -10.06 2.74 -20.97
N TYR A 393 -8.92 3.41 -21.08
CA TYR A 393 -8.71 4.72 -20.48
C TYR A 393 -9.13 5.84 -21.44
N GLN A 394 -9.73 6.88 -20.88
CA GLN A 394 -10.19 8.07 -21.59
C GLN A 394 -9.60 9.32 -20.98
N GLU A 395 -9.12 10.23 -21.83
CA GLU A 395 -8.67 11.55 -21.38
C GLU A 395 -9.87 12.46 -21.08
N VAL A 396 -9.91 12.97 -19.86
CA VAL A 396 -10.84 14.00 -19.40
C VAL A 396 -10.01 15.24 -19.06
N LYS A 397 -10.26 16.36 -19.74
CA LYS A 397 -9.72 17.67 -19.35
C LYS A 397 -10.76 18.41 -18.52
N LEU A 398 -10.37 18.86 -17.33
CA LEU A 398 -11.20 19.69 -16.46
C LEU A 398 -10.57 21.08 -16.30
N GLY A 399 -11.31 22.13 -16.65
CA GLY A 399 -11.00 23.54 -16.42
C GLY A 399 -9.97 24.18 -17.37
N GLU A 400 -9.84 25.51 -17.27
CA GLU A 400 -8.76 26.27 -17.88
C GLU A 400 -7.47 26.07 -17.05
N GLY A 401 -6.49 25.32 -17.58
CA GLY A 401 -5.22 25.07 -16.86
C GLY A 401 -4.63 23.67 -16.94
N SER A 402 -5.25 22.72 -17.66
CA SER A 402 -4.60 21.45 -18.10
C SER A 402 -4.20 20.45 -17.00
N LYS A 403 -5.15 19.97 -16.18
CA LYS A 403 -4.95 18.64 -15.55
C LYS A 403 -5.64 17.58 -16.40
N LEU A 404 -4.83 16.77 -17.08
CA LEU A 404 -5.28 15.57 -17.79
C LEU A 404 -5.66 14.54 -16.74
N GLU A 405 -6.95 14.23 -16.63
CA GLU A 405 -7.44 13.12 -15.81
C GLU A 405 -7.75 11.95 -16.71
N VAL A 406 -7.14 10.81 -16.42
CA VAL A 406 -7.38 9.59 -17.18
C VAL A 406 -8.46 8.79 -16.45
N THR A 407 -9.57 8.48 -17.12
CA THR A 407 -10.69 7.73 -16.52
C THR A 407 -10.89 6.39 -17.22
N ALA A 408 -10.97 5.31 -16.45
CA ALA A 408 -11.39 3.99 -16.94
C ALA A 408 -12.80 3.67 -16.41
N ILE A 409 -13.70 3.27 -17.31
CA ILE A 409 -15.08 2.90 -16.97
C ILE A 409 -15.25 1.40 -17.23
N MET A 410 -15.75 0.68 -16.24
CA MET A 410 -15.76 -0.78 -16.25
C MET A 410 -17.08 -1.32 -15.69
N ARG A 411 -17.55 -2.44 -16.25
CA ARG A 411 -18.53 -3.30 -15.57
C ARG A 411 -17.77 -4.49 -14.97
N VAL A 412 -18.19 -4.91 -13.79
CA VAL A 412 -17.55 -6.00 -13.06
C VAL A 412 -18.62 -6.94 -12.55
N MET A 413 -18.36 -8.23 -12.56
CA MET A 413 -19.25 -9.24 -11.97
C MET A 413 -19.06 -9.28 -10.45
N ALA A 414 -19.28 -8.14 -9.80
CA ALA A 414 -19.20 -7.96 -8.37
C ALA A 414 -20.48 -7.32 -7.83
N LYS A 415 -20.85 -7.66 -6.60
CA LYS A 415 -21.91 -7.00 -5.86
C LYS A 415 -21.28 -5.95 -4.95
N PHE A 416 -21.65 -4.70 -5.18
CA PHE A 416 -21.34 -3.60 -4.29
C PHE A 416 -22.50 -3.41 -3.32
N SER A 417 -22.21 -3.33 -2.03
CA SER A 417 -23.22 -3.08 -1.00
C SER A 417 -22.71 -2.05 0.01
N GLY A 418 -23.63 -1.37 0.69
CA GLY A 418 -23.32 -0.21 1.52
C GLY A 418 -23.38 1.10 0.71
N GLY A 419 -22.80 2.17 1.25
CA GLY A 419 -22.79 3.48 0.61
C GLY A 419 -24.15 4.19 0.59
N THR A 420 -24.31 5.09 -0.37
CA THR A 420 -25.52 5.89 -0.57
C THR A 420 -26.42 5.19 -1.59
N SER A 421 -27.70 5.01 -1.24
CA SER A 421 -28.70 4.52 -2.18
C SER A 421 -29.15 5.63 -3.12
N VAL A 422 -28.95 5.43 -4.43
CA VAL A 422 -29.39 6.34 -5.49
C VAL A 422 -30.21 5.53 -6.49
N ASN A 423 -31.53 5.78 -6.55
CA ASN A 423 -32.45 5.09 -7.47
C ASN A 423 -32.36 3.56 -7.42
N GLY A 424 -32.18 3.00 -6.23
CA GLY A 424 -32.04 1.55 -6.00
C GLY A 424 -30.61 1.00 -6.19
N TRP A 425 -29.64 1.83 -6.54
CA TRP A 425 -28.23 1.45 -6.65
C TRP A 425 -27.42 1.84 -5.41
N ASN A 426 -26.49 0.98 -4.99
CA ASN A 426 -25.55 1.24 -3.90
C ASN A 426 -24.27 1.91 -4.43
N LEU A 427 -24.07 3.20 -4.16
CA LEU A 427 -22.95 3.97 -4.69
C LEU A 427 -22.04 4.49 -3.58
N ASN A 428 -20.73 4.51 -3.82
CA ASN A 428 -19.86 5.31 -2.98
C ASN A 428 -20.09 6.82 -3.23
N ALA A 429 -19.73 7.66 -2.24
CA ALA A 429 -20.02 9.09 -2.29
C ALA A 429 -19.47 9.80 -3.56
N PRO A 430 -18.25 9.51 -4.05
CA PRO A 430 -17.74 10.08 -5.29
C PRO A 430 -18.64 9.78 -6.50
N LEU A 431 -19.04 8.52 -6.69
CA LEU A 431 -19.87 8.13 -7.85
C LEU A 431 -21.29 8.69 -7.75
N ALA A 432 -21.88 8.73 -6.55
CA ALA A 432 -23.18 9.37 -6.34
C ALA A 432 -23.15 10.86 -6.73
N LYS A 433 -22.07 11.57 -6.36
CA LYS A 433 -21.87 12.97 -6.74
C LYS A 433 -21.72 13.14 -8.25
N ARG A 434 -20.95 12.25 -8.91
CA ARG A 434 -20.80 12.28 -10.37
C ARG A 434 -22.14 12.10 -11.08
N VAL A 435 -22.97 11.18 -10.63
CA VAL A 435 -24.30 10.93 -11.20
C VAL A 435 -25.19 12.16 -11.07
N ASP A 436 -25.22 12.80 -9.90
CA ASP A 436 -25.94 14.07 -9.69
C ASP A 436 -25.45 15.18 -10.64
N GLN A 437 -24.13 15.31 -10.81
CA GLN A 437 -23.54 16.29 -11.74
C GLN A 437 -23.93 16.02 -13.20
N VAL A 438 -23.94 14.76 -13.63
CA VAL A 438 -24.36 14.37 -14.99
C VAL A 438 -25.86 14.66 -15.19
N CYS A 439 -26.70 14.37 -14.21
CA CYS A 439 -28.13 14.70 -14.27
C CYS A 439 -28.35 16.20 -14.45
N LYS A 440 -27.67 17.04 -13.65
CA LYS A 440 -27.76 18.51 -13.76
C LYS A 440 -27.27 19.03 -15.10
N LEU A 441 -26.17 18.49 -15.61
CA LEU A 441 -25.64 18.82 -16.93
C LEU A 441 -26.66 18.52 -18.02
N LEU A 442 -27.26 17.33 -18.00
CA LEU A 442 -28.27 16.93 -18.98
C LEU A 442 -29.54 17.78 -18.86
N ASP A 443 -29.95 18.17 -17.65
CA ASP A 443 -31.10 19.05 -17.46
C ASP A 443 -30.87 20.43 -18.08
N GLU A 444 -29.69 21.03 -17.90
CA GLU A 444 -29.35 22.31 -18.53
C GLU A 444 -29.25 22.22 -20.05
N VAL A 445 -28.65 21.14 -20.57
CA VAL A 445 -28.59 20.88 -22.02
C VAL A 445 -30.00 20.71 -22.59
N ASN A 446 -30.87 19.96 -21.91
CA ASN A 446 -32.26 19.76 -22.31
C ASN A 446 -33.05 21.07 -22.25
N GLN A 447 -32.82 21.90 -21.24
CA GLN A 447 -33.44 23.23 -21.15
C GLN A 447 -33.02 24.13 -22.31
N GLY A 448 -31.75 24.06 -22.73
CA GLY A 448 -31.25 24.76 -23.92
C GLY A 448 -31.92 24.26 -25.20
N PHE A 449 -32.10 22.95 -25.35
CA PHE A 449 -32.84 22.39 -26.50
C PHE A 449 -34.33 22.73 -26.46
N CYS A 450 -34.94 22.96 -25.29
CA CYS A 450 -36.34 23.37 -25.20
C CYS A 450 -36.59 24.83 -25.64
N GLN A 451 -35.54 25.65 -25.81
CA GLN A 451 -35.73 27.06 -26.15
C GLN A 451 -36.41 27.21 -27.53
N PRO A 452 -37.43 28.08 -27.67
CA PRO A 452 -38.12 28.31 -28.95
C PRO A 452 -37.17 28.71 -30.09
N GLU A 453 -36.13 29.48 -29.78
CA GLU A 453 -35.12 29.93 -30.72
C GLU A 453 -34.34 28.74 -31.29
N TYR A 454 -33.92 27.81 -30.42
CA TYR A 454 -33.24 26.58 -30.84
C TYR A 454 -34.17 25.71 -31.69
N GLN A 455 -35.41 25.48 -31.25
CA GLN A 455 -36.34 24.62 -31.99
C GLN A 455 -36.62 25.14 -33.40
N LYS A 456 -36.79 26.46 -33.54
CA LYS A 456 -36.98 27.11 -34.85
C LYS A 456 -35.73 26.98 -35.72
N ALA A 457 -34.53 27.17 -35.17
CA ALA A 457 -33.27 27.01 -35.91
C ALA A 457 -33.04 25.55 -36.33
N ALA A 458 -33.34 24.60 -35.46
CA ALA A 458 -33.24 23.17 -35.71
C ALA A 458 -34.24 22.70 -36.80
N GLU A 459 -35.45 23.28 -36.86
CA GLU A 459 -36.44 23.04 -37.93
C GLU A 459 -35.98 23.51 -39.30
N ALA A 460 -35.27 24.64 -39.34
CA ALA A 460 -34.78 25.22 -40.58
C ALA A 460 -33.55 24.48 -41.15
N CYS A 461 -32.96 23.53 -40.41
CA CYS A 461 -31.80 22.77 -40.87
C CYS A 461 -32.18 21.73 -41.92
N GLU A 462 -31.69 21.90 -43.15
CA GLU A 462 -31.91 20.97 -44.26
C GLU A 462 -30.94 19.77 -44.26
N ASP A 463 -29.86 19.85 -43.49
CA ASP A 463 -28.81 18.84 -43.46
C ASP A 463 -28.30 18.50 -42.06
N ARG A 464 -27.73 17.30 -41.93
CA ARG A 464 -27.24 16.76 -40.65
C ARG A 464 -26.14 17.62 -40.02
N ARG A 465 -25.28 18.27 -40.82
CA ARG A 465 -24.13 19.03 -40.32
C ARG A 465 -24.58 20.33 -39.69
N SER A 466 -25.51 21.03 -40.32
CA SER A 466 -26.10 22.26 -39.79
C SER A 466 -26.82 21.99 -38.47
N LEU A 467 -27.62 20.92 -38.40
CA LEU A 467 -28.30 20.54 -37.16
C LEU A 467 -27.33 20.12 -36.04
N MET A 468 -26.25 19.38 -36.37
CA MET A 468 -25.21 19.06 -35.39
C MET A 468 -24.46 20.30 -34.89
N LYS A 469 -24.30 21.33 -35.72
CA LYS A 469 -23.69 22.60 -35.32
C LYS A 469 -24.57 23.34 -34.32
N GLU A 470 -25.87 23.45 -34.59
CA GLU A 470 -26.82 24.08 -33.66
C GLU A 470 -26.87 23.33 -32.32
N ALA A 471 -26.93 21.99 -32.36
CA ALA A 471 -26.91 21.20 -31.12
C ALA A 471 -25.62 21.40 -30.30
N ARG A 472 -24.47 21.56 -30.97
CA ARG A 472 -23.19 21.84 -30.29
C ARG A 472 -23.15 23.24 -29.69
N ASN A 473 -23.77 24.25 -30.30
CA ASN A 473 -23.82 25.60 -29.74
C ASN A 473 -24.46 25.58 -28.35
N VAL A 474 -25.60 24.89 -28.20
CA VAL A 474 -26.26 24.70 -26.90
C VAL A 474 -25.33 23.99 -25.91
N GLN A 475 -24.64 22.92 -26.35
CA GLN A 475 -23.68 22.22 -25.49
C GLN A 475 -22.55 23.16 -25.04
N PHE A 476 -21.98 23.96 -25.94
CA PHE A 476 -20.87 24.87 -25.65
C PHE A 476 -21.22 25.96 -24.64
N GLU A 477 -22.49 26.34 -24.51
CA GLU A 477 -22.96 27.26 -23.45
C GLU A 477 -23.01 26.59 -22.07
N VAL A 478 -23.28 25.29 -22.03
CA VAL A 478 -23.45 24.53 -20.78
C VAL A 478 -22.12 23.97 -20.27
N LEU A 479 -21.30 23.39 -21.15
CA LEU A 479 -20.06 22.67 -20.78
C LEU A 479 -19.13 23.43 -19.83
N PRO A 480 -18.86 24.74 -20.02
CA PRO A 480 -17.97 25.49 -19.13
C PRO A 480 -18.43 25.54 -17.67
N LYS A 481 -19.75 25.51 -17.41
CA LYS A 481 -20.32 25.51 -16.06
C LYS A 481 -19.95 24.24 -15.27
N TYR A 482 -19.63 23.17 -15.98
CA TYR A 482 -19.21 21.87 -15.44
C TYR A 482 -17.69 21.66 -15.55
N GLY A 483 -16.94 22.71 -15.90
CA GLY A 483 -15.50 22.65 -16.07
C GLY A 483 -15.07 21.89 -17.33
N ILE A 484 -15.95 21.69 -18.30
CA ILE A 484 -15.61 21.05 -19.58
C ILE A 484 -15.39 22.16 -20.62
N GLU A 485 -14.33 22.05 -21.42
CA GLU A 485 -14.02 23.02 -22.47
C GLU A 485 -15.14 23.09 -23.54
N ALA A 486 -15.48 24.28 -24.02
CA ALA A 486 -16.47 24.50 -25.07
C ALA A 486 -15.91 24.18 -26.48
N THR A 487 -15.55 22.92 -26.71
CA THR A 487 -14.94 22.44 -27.96
C THR A 487 -15.52 21.10 -28.41
N GLU A 488 -15.21 20.66 -29.64
CA GLU A 488 -15.56 19.29 -30.08
C GLU A 488 -14.92 18.19 -29.21
N LYS A 489 -13.74 18.45 -28.63
CA LYS A 489 -13.14 17.55 -27.65
C LYS A 489 -13.96 17.57 -26.35
N GLY A 490 -14.46 18.73 -25.93
CA GLY A 490 -15.39 18.89 -24.81
C GLY A 490 -16.69 18.09 -24.94
N THR A 491 -17.29 18.03 -26.12
CA THR A 491 -18.51 17.20 -26.32
C THR A 491 -18.21 15.70 -26.27
N SER A 492 -17.00 15.30 -26.67
CA SER A 492 -16.53 13.92 -26.48
C SER A 492 -16.32 13.60 -24.99
N ILE A 493 -15.79 14.57 -24.22
CA ILE A 493 -15.66 14.48 -22.75
C ILE A 493 -17.03 14.38 -22.09
N MET A 494 -18.00 15.19 -22.52
CA MET A 494 -19.39 15.11 -22.04
C MET A 494 -19.98 13.72 -22.28
N ALA A 495 -19.79 13.14 -23.46
CA ALA A 495 -20.25 11.79 -23.77
C ALA A 495 -19.60 10.73 -22.86
N ALA A 496 -18.30 10.85 -22.59
CA ALA A 496 -17.59 10.01 -21.62
C ALA A 496 -18.17 10.15 -20.20
N TRP A 497 -18.44 11.38 -19.77
CA TRP A 497 -19.05 11.67 -18.47
C TRP A 497 -20.44 11.07 -18.33
N ILE A 498 -21.29 11.22 -19.35
CA ILE A 498 -22.62 10.59 -19.38
C ILE A 498 -22.49 9.07 -19.29
N SER A 499 -21.64 8.47 -20.14
CA SER A 499 -21.43 7.01 -20.15
C SER A 499 -20.97 6.47 -18.79
N SER A 500 -20.16 7.25 -18.07
CA SER A 500 -19.69 6.88 -16.74
C SER A 500 -20.79 6.80 -15.68
N ALA A 501 -21.94 7.46 -15.90
CA ALA A 501 -23.08 7.48 -14.98
C ALA A 501 -24.30 6.67 -15.48
N GLN A 502 -24.38 6.34 -16.78
CA GLN A 502 -25.57 5.79 -17.44
C GLN A 502 -25.80 4.27 -17.19
N ASN A 503 -25.22 3.65 -16.18
CA ASN A 503 -25.15 2.19 -16.08
C ASN A 503 -26.46 1.50 -15.62
N GLY A 504 -27.56 1.60 -16.38
CA GLY A 504 -28.88 1.15 -15.92
C GLY A 504 -29.55 2.15 -14.98
N MET A 505 -29.02 3.37 -14.91
CA MET A 505 -29.59 4.47 -14.14
C MET A 505 -30.71 5.13 -14.91
N LYS A 506 -31.95 4.83 -14.53
CA LYS A 506 -33.15 5.31 -15.23
C LYS A 506 -33.15 6.83 -15.42
N ASP A 507 -32.88 7.61 -14.38
CA ASP A 507 -32.90 9.07 -14.48
C ASP A 507 -31.90 9.61 -15.51
N VAL A 508 -30.69 9.03 -15.58
CA VAL A 508 -29.69 9.43 -16.58
C VAL A 508 -30.14 8.99 -17.97
N GLU A 509 -30.65 7.76 -18.11
CA GLU A 509 -31.14 7.22 -19.39
C GLU A 509 -32.31 8.03 -19.95
N GLU A 510 -33.29 8.36 -19.11
CA GLU A 510 -34.46 9.17 -19.48
C GLU A 510 -34.03 10.58 -19.94
N LYS A 511 -33.08 11.20 -19.23
CA LYS A 511 -32.54 12.51 -19.62
C LYS A 511 -31.76 12.46 -20.93
N VAL A 512 -30.99 11.40 -21.18
CA VAL A 512 -30.30 11.18 -22.46
C VAL A 512 -31.29 10.98 -23.60
N VAL A 513 -32.35 10.19 -23.38
CA VAL A 513 -33.43 9.99 -24.36
C VAL A 513 -34.12 11.32 -24.66
N ALA A 514 -34.43 12.12 -23.63
CA ALA A 514 -34.96 13.46 -23.80
C ALA A 514 -34.01 14.34 -24.62
N SER A 515 -32.70 14.34 -24.34
CA SER A 515 -31.72 15.08 -25.14
C SER A 515 -31.74 14.69 -26.61
N MET A 516 -31.84 13.40 -26.93
CA MET A 516 -31.88 12.92 -28.32
C MET A 516 -33.13 13.35 -29.07
N HIS A 517 -34.28 13.44 -28.38
CA HIS A 517 -35.53 13.94 -28.96
C HIS A 517 -35.54 15.46 -29.10
N LEU A 518 -35.22 16.19 -28.02
CA LEU A 518 -35.25 17.66 -27.98
C LEU A 518 -34.25 18.28 -28.96
N SER A 519 -33.05 17.69 -29.08
CA SER A 519 -32.04 18.13 -30.06
C SER A 519 -32.36 17.79 -31.51
N ARG A 520 -33.45 17.07 -31.76
CA ARG A 520 -33.82 16.47 -33.06
C ARG A 520 -32.74 15.58 -33.67
N MET A 521 -31.77 15.12 -32.88
CA MET A 521 -30.72 14.20 -33.35
C MET A 521 -31.29 12.86 -33.83
N ALA A 522 -32.41 12.40 -33.26
CA ALA A 522 -33.14 11.23 -33.78
C ALA A 522 -33.67 11.44 -35.22
N TYR A 523 -34.00 12.68 -35.60
CA TYR A 523 -34.42 13.05 -36.95
C TYR A 523 -33.24 13.29 -37.89
N ALA A 524 -32.09 13.70 -37.36
CA ALA A 524 -30.86 13.98 -38.11
C ALA A 524 -30.36 12.78 -38.95
N ALA A 525 -30.68 11.54 -38.55
CA ALA A 525 -30.36 10.34 -39.30
C ALA A 525 -31.14 10.21 -40.63
N LYS A 526 -32.24 10.95 -40.78
CA LYS A 526 -33.08 11.00 -42.00
C LYS A 526 -32.70 12.13 -42.95
N LEU A 527 -31.83 13.05 -42.52
CA LEU A 527 -31.37 14.18 -43.33
C LEU A 527 -30.15 13.79 -44.19
N PRO A 528 -30.03 14.34 -45.41
CA PRO A 528 -28.86 14.12 -46.25
C PRO A 528 -27.59 14.63 -45.55
N MET A 529 -26.51 13.84 -45.65
CA MET A 529 -25.19 14.31 -45.25
C MET A 529 -24.64 15.16 -46.40
N VAL A 530 -24.40 16.45 -46.19
CA VAL A 530 -23.71 17.27 -47.20
C VAL A 530 -22.30 16.70 -47.37
N LYS A 531 -22.09 15.96 -48.46
CA LYS A 531 -20.74 15.70 -48.96
C LYS A 531 -20.15 17.06 -49.25
N LYS A 532 -19.01 17.37 -48.62
CA LYS A 532 -18.22 18.57 -48.92
C LYS A 532 -18.22 18.74 -50.43
N ARG A 533 -18.68 19.87 -50.96
CA ARG A 533 -18.41 20.27 -52.36
C ARG A 533 -16.89 20.30 -52.48
N ALA A 534 -16.32 19.18 -52.88
CA ALA A 534 -14.90 18.97 -53.14
C ALA A 534 -14.67 19.04 -54.65
N GLU A 535 -15.38 19.94 -55.33
CA GLU A 535 -15.28 20.15 -56.78
C GLU A 535 -14.76 21.55 -57.15
N GLU A 536 -14.51 22.44 -56.17
CA GLU A 536 -13.90 23.76 -56.43
C GLU A 536 -12.46 23.92 -55.89
N ALA A 537 -11.84 22.84 -55.40
CA ALA A 537 -10.41 22.85 -55.01
C ALA A 537 -9.60 21.69 -55.62
N TRP A 538 -10.14 21.04 -56.67
CA TRP A 538 -9.56 19.85 -57.31
C TRP A 538 -9.24 20.07 -58.79
N SER A 539 -8.82 21.28 -59.16
CA SER A 539 -8.23 21.58 -60.48
C SER A 539 -6.81 22.18 -60.41
N GLY A 540 -6.23 22.33 -59.22
CA GLY A 540 -4.83 22.71 -59.04
C GLY A 540 -4.16 21.74 -58.08
N ILE A 541 -2.97 21.22 -58.44
CA ILE A 541 -2.16 20.25 -57.68
C ILE A 541 -2.51 18.77 -57.99
N ARG A 542 -2.32 18.39 -59.25
CA ARG A 542 -1.78 17.05 -59.56
C ARG A 542 -0.27 17.10 -59.33
N GLY A 543 0.20 16.42 -58.30
CA GLY A 543 1.64 16.15 -58.14
C GLY A 543 2.07 16.02 -56.69
N SER A 544 1.71 14.90 -56.03
CA SER A 544 2.54 14.13 -55.08
C SER A 544 1.69 13.36 -54.06
N ALA A 545 2.22 12.22 -53.64
CA ALA A 545 1.56 11.08 -53.01
C ALA A 545 0.80 11.37 -51.69
N VAL A 546 -0.36 10.73 -51.57
CA VAL A 546 -1.14 10.60 -50.33
C VAL A 546 -0.40 9.67 -49.35
N ARG A 547 -0.02 10.18 -48.17
CA ARG A 547 0.19 9.37 -46.96
C ARG A 547 -0.99 9.59 -46.00
N LEU A 548 -1.76 8.54 -45.78
CA LEU A 548 -2.72 8.42 -44.68
C LEU A 548 -1.97 8.58 -43.33
N ARG A 549 -2.36 9.56 -42.50
CA ARG A 549 -1.95 9.62 -41.09
C ARG A 549 -2.99 8.93 -40.22
N VAL A 550 -2.57 7.79 -39.67
CA VAL A 550 -3.09 7.20 -38.44
C VAL A 550 -2.65 8.11 -37.28
N PHE A 551 -3.58 8.60 -36.47
CA PHE A 551 -3.30 9.20 -35.15
C PHE A 551 -3.74 8.16 -34.10
N GLY A 552 -2.97 7.72 -33.12
CA GLY A 552 -1.55 7.83 -32.81
C GLY A 552 -1.27 6.75 -31.75
N VAL A 553 -0.19 6.00 -31.95
CA VAL A 553 0.34 4.99 -31.02
C VAL A 553 1.24 5.73 -30.04
N TRP A 554 1.02 5.56 -28.73
CA TRP A 554 2.02 5.93 -27.72
C TRP A 554 3.15 4.90 -27.78
N ASP A 555 4.34 5.33 -28.20
CA ASP A 555 5.58 4.55 -28.16
C ASP A 555 6.23 4.73 -26.78
N CYS A 556 6.16 3.68 -25.94
CA CYS A 556 6.83 3.64 -24.64
C CYS A 556 8.11 2.79 -24.70
N ARG A 557 9.05 3.17 -25.56
CA ARG A 557 10.47 2.77 -25.42
C ARG A 557 11.36 4.00 -25.26
N ALA A 558 11.21 4.69 -24.14
CA ALA A 558 12.26 5.51 -23.53
C ALA A 558 11.82 5.97 -22.15
N MET A 559 12.27 5.25 -21.12
CA MET A 559 12.68 5.68 -19.76
C MET A 559 12.40 4.60 -18.73
#